data_AF-A0A2W1JEG0-F1
#
_entry.id   AF-A0A2W1JEG0-F1
#
_cell.length_a   1.000
_cell.length_b   1.000
_cell.length_c   1.000
_cell.angle_alpha   90.00
_cell.angle_beta   90.00
_cell.angle_gamma   90.00
#
_symmetry.space_group_name_H-M   'P 1'
#
loop_
_entity.id
_entity.type
_entity.pdbx_description
1 polymer ?
#
loop_
_entity_poly.entity_id
_entity_poly.type
_entity_poly.pdbx_seq_one_letter_code
_entity_poly.pdbx_strand_id
1 'polypeptide(L)'
;MLTPILGFLLGSSAATGQVADVCAWTQEGSWADYQPGTLQKIEQELAPPKPEGVGQTPTGLPVKVTVNYSGESRPVSEVNRDAIATFAQAKQPPSQPNITELFTKEFRFTEAGKDYWLPLQKQMIPFLNKELSKGDSVQLLALWIGYAHPQGEVNHTFLVNEFCKL
;
A
#
# COMPACT_ATOMS: atom_id res chain seq x y z
N MET A 1 -42.63 5.86 -60.78
CA MET A 1 -41.33 6.09 -61.44
C MET A 1 -40.25 6.10 -60.37
N LEU A 2 -39.21 5.30 -60.60
CA LEU A 2 -37.81 5.40 -60.13
C LEU A 2 -37.45 5.24 -58.64
N THR A 3 -36.98 4.02 -58.32
CA THR A 3 -35.82 3.71 -57.44
C THR A 3 -34.52 4.32 -58.01
N PRO A 4 -33.41 4.49 -57.24
CA PRO A 4 -32.53 3.39 -56.72
C PRO A 4 -32.00 3.61 -55.27
N ILE A 5 -31.84 2.60 -54.41
CA ILE A 5 -30.68 1.68 -54.17
C ILE A 5 -29.32 2.36 -53.97
N LEU A 6 -28.77 2.29 -52.74
CA LEU A 6 -27.36 1.93 -52.50
C LEU A 6 -27.16 1.45 -51.06
N GLY A 7 -26.59 0.25 -50.91
CA GLY A 7 -26.22 -0.33 -49.62
C GLY A 7 -24.86 0.16 -49.11
N PHE A 8 -24.63 -0.01 -47.81
CA PHE A 8 -23.31 0.00 -47.21
C PHE A 8 -23.21 -1.09 -46.14
N LEU A 9 -22.40 -2.10 -46.42
CA LEU A 9 -21.73 -2.94 -45.43
C LEU A 9 -20.66 -2.08 -44.76
N LEU A 10 -20.75 -1.87 -43.45
CA LEU A 10 -19.58 -1.57 -42.63
C LEU A 10 -19.72 -2.35 -41.33
N GLY A 11 -18.79 -3.30 -41.15
CA GLY A 11 -18.58 -3.94 -39.87
C GLY A 11 -18.16 -2.92 -38.83
N SER A 12 -18.36 -3.25 -37.57
CA SER A 12 -17.66 -2.58 -36.48
C SER A 12 -17.43 -3.59 -35.37
N SER A 13 -16.13 -3.78 -35.17
CA SER A 13 -15.38 -4.41 -34.09
C SER A 13 -16.18 -5.00 -32.93
N ALA A 14 -15.84 -6.25 -32.63
CA ALA A 14 -15.77 -6.71 -31.25
C ALA A 14 -14.97 -5.67 -30.44
N ALA A 15 -15.65 -4.92 -29.59
CA ALA A 15 -14.99 -4.21 -28.51
C ALA A 15 -14.42 -5.29 -27.59
N THR A 16 -13.15 -5.62 -27.79
CA THR A 16 -12.33 -6.26 -26.76
C THR A 16 -12.45 -5.36 -25.54
N GLY A 17 -13.15 -5.86 -24.51
CA GLY A 17 -13.25 -5.22 -23.21
C GLY A 17 -11.84 -5.04 -22.66
N GLN A 18 -11.29 -3.87 -22.88
CA GLN A 18 -10.13 -3.39 -22.17
C GLN A 18 -10.61 -3.23 -20.73
N VAL A 19 -10.27 -4.19 -19.87
CA VAL A 19 -10.31 -4.00 -18.43
C VAL A 19 -9.44 -2.78 -18.17
N ALA A 20 -10.09 -1.62 -17.99
CA ALA A 20 -9.42 -0.43 -17.52
C ALA A 20 -8.74 -0.81 -16.20
N ASP A 21 -7.44 -0.52 -16.11
CA ASP A 21 -6.68 -0.64 -14.86
C ASP A 21 -7.48 0.12 -13.79
N VAL A 22 -8.09 -0.60 -12.84
CA VAL A 22 -8.88 0.00 -11.75
C VAL A 22 -7.97 0.86 -10.86
N CYS A 23 -6.65 0.68 -10.99
CA CYS A 23 -5.60 1.35 -10.25
C CYS A 23 -4.93 2.47 -11.05
N ALA A 24 -5.70 3.45 -11.49
CA ALA A 24 -5.17 4.64 -12.15
C ALA A 24 -4.62 5.66 -11.13
N TRP A 25 -3.56 5.31 -10.40
CA TRP A 25 -2.73 6.33 -9.76
C TRP A 25 -1.96 7.06 -10.85
N THR A 26 -2.32 8.31 -11.11
CA THR A 26 -1.66 9.10 -12.13
C THR A 26 -0.18 9.23 -11.78
N GLN A 27 0.68 8.97 -12.77
CA GLN A 27 2.13 9.21 -12.68
C GLN A 27 2.46 10.71 -12.49
N GLU A 28 1.46 11.57 -12.64
CA GLU A 28 1.51 12.99 -12.29
C GLU A 28 1.02 13.15 -10.84
N GLY A 29 1.93 13.46 -9.91
CA GLY A 29 1.61 13.72 -8.50
C GLY A 29 2.57 13.06 -7.50
N SER A 30 2.24 13.13 -6.21
CA SER A 30 3.04 12.57 -5.09
C SER A 30 3.18 11.04 -5.11
N TRP A 31 2.45 10.35 -5.98
CA TRP A 31 2.46 8.90 -6.08
C TRP A 31 3.55 8.37 -7.03
N ALA A 32 4.16 9.24 -7.84
CA ALA A 32 5.23 8.87 -8.77
C ALA A 32 6.47 8.28 -8.08
N ASP A 33 6.70 8.64 -6.81
CA ASP A 33 7.85 8.18 -6.05
C ASP A 33 7.76 6.70 -5.66
N TYR A 34 6.56 6.09 -5.68
CA TYR A 34 6.36 4.69 -5.30
C TYR A 34 6.81 3.74 -6.40
N GLN A 35 7.96 3.10 -6.19
CA GLN A 35 8.55 2.17 -7.13
C GLN A 35 8.00 0.75 -6.93
N PRO A 36 7.75 -0.02 -8.02
CA PRO A 36 7.42 -1.43 -7.91
C PRO A 36 8.46 -2.20 -7.09
N GLY A 37 7.99 -3.02 -6.16
CA GLY A 37 8.84 -3.85 -5.31
C GLY A 37 8.06 -4.85 -4.47
N THR A 38 8.76 -5.50 -3.54
CA THR A 38 8.17 -6.41 -2.56
C THR A 38 8.56 -5.99 -1.15
N LEU A 39 7.69 -6.26 -0.17
CA LEU A 39 8.00 -6.02 1.24
C LEU A 39 9.20 -6.87 1.65
N GLN A 40 9.21 -8.13 1.24
CA GLN A 40 10.30 -9.07 1.52
C GLN A 40 11.65 -8.58 1.00
N LYS A 41 11.70 -8.00 -0.20
CA LYS A 41 12.96 -7.47 -0.76
C LYS A 41 13.48 -6.30 0.07
N ILE A 42 12.59 -5.40 0.49
CA ILE A 42 12.98 -4.27 1.35
C ILE A 42 13.51 -4.75 2.70
N GLU A 43 12.86 -5.75 3.31
CA GLU A 43 13.36 -6.35 4.55
C GLU A 43 14.75 -6.96 4.38
N GLN A 44 15.02 -7.61 3.25
CA GLN A 44 16.33 -8.21 2.94
C GLN A 44 17.41 -7.16 2.69
N GLU A 45 17.11 -6.13 1.88
CA GLU A 45 18.07 -5.09 1.51
C GLU A 45 18.35 -4.12 2.66
N LEU A 46 17.35 -3.88 3.50
CA LEU A 46 17.45 -2.98 4.66
C LEU A 46 17.54 -3.77 5.98
N ALA A 47 17.99 -5.02 5.90
CA ALA A 47 18.23 -5.84 7.06
C ALA A 47 19.18 -5.10 8.02
N PRO A 48 18.88 -5.11 9.32
CA PRO A 48 19.68 -4.38 10.29
C PRO A 48 21.11 -4.93 10.34
N PRO A 49 22.14 -4.06 10.40
CA PRO A 49 23.54 -4.49 10.41
C PRO A 49 23.93 -5.18 11.73
N LYS A 50 23.11 -5.06 12.78
CA LYS A 50 23.28 -5.68 14.09
C LYS A 50 21.94 -6.27 14.54
N PRO A 51 21.93 -7.33 15.36
CA PRO A 51 20.70 -7.96 15.86
C PRO A 51 19.97 -7.12 16.95
N GLU A 52 20.29 -5.84 17.07
CA GLU A 52 19.77 -4.93 18.08
C GLU A 52 19.75 -3.49 17.55
N GLY A 53 18.80 -2.68 18.04
CA GLY A 53 18.71 -1.25 17.76
C GLY A 53 17.44 -0.82 17.04
N VAL A 54 17.45 0.43 16.56
CA VAL A 54 16.38 1.04 15.76
C VAL A 54 17.05 1.70 14.57
N GLY A 55 16.56 1.41 13.36
CA GLY A 55 16.99 2.07 12.13
C GLY A 55 15.83 2.77 11.48
N GLN A 56 16.07 3.96 10.93
CA GLN A 56 15.04 4.74 10.23
C GLN A 56 15.59 5.31 8.93
N THR A 57 14.70 5.51 7.98
CA THR A 57 15.00 6.28 6.77
C THR A 57 14.71 7.77 7.01
N PRO A 58 15.54 8.69 6.49
CA PRO A 58 15.29 10.12 6.58
C PRO A 58 13.98 10.60 5.95
N THR A 59 13.39 9.86 5.00
CA THR A 59 12.20 10.31 4.23
C THR A 59 11.11 9.25 4.11
N GLY A 60 11.37 8.04 4.58
CA GLY A 60 10.60 6.88 4.13
C GLY A 60 11.16 6.32 2.82
N LEU A 61 10.95 5.03 2.57
CA LEU A 61 11.19 4.41 1.26
C LEU A 61 9.83 3.99 0.67
N PRO A 62 9.31 4.71 -0.34
CA PRO A 62 8.02 4.42 -0.94
C PRO A 62 8.11 3.18 -1.84
N VAL A 63 7.19 2.24 -1.66
CA VAL A 63 7.09 0.99 -2.40
C VAL A 63 5.68 0.72 -2.86
N LYS A 64 5.55 0.36 -4.13
CA LYS A 64 4.33 -0.15 -4.74
C LYS A 64 4.38 -1.67 -4.78
N VAL A 65 3.51 -2.33 -4.03
CA VAL A 65 3.57 -3.77 -3.81
C VAL A 65 2.23 -4.44 -4.07
N THR A 66 2.24 -5.68 -4.58
CA THR A 66 1.03 -6.49 -4.75
C THR A 66 0.95 -7.55 -3.65
N VAL A 67 -0.16 -7.57 -2.92
CA VAL A 67 -0.40 -8.45 -1.78
C VAL A 67 -1.84 -8.97 -1.82
N ASN A 68 -2.14 -10.01 -1.04
CA ASN A 68 -3.52 -10.47 -0.85
C ASN A 68 -4.07 -9.98 0.49
N TYR A 69 -5.28 -9.45 0.49
CA TYR A 69 -5.96 -9.01 1.71
C TYR A 69 -6.58 -10.21 2.45
N SER A 70 -6.28 -10.36 3.74
CA SER A 70 -6.78 -11.51 4.51
C SER A 70 -8.16 -11.30 5.15
N GLY A 71 -8.68 -10.07 5.15
CA GLY A 71 -9.92 -9.71 5.86
C GLY A 71 -9.73 -9.40 7.35
N GLU A 72 -8.53 -9.58 7.90
CA GLU A 72 -8.28 -9.40 9.33
C GLU A 72 -7.70 -8.03 9.65
N SER A 73 -8.07 -7.52 10.83
CA SER A 73 -7.53 -6.27 11.38
C SER A 73 -7.33 -6.39 12.88
N ARG A 74 -6.40 -5.61 13.42
CA ARG A 74 -6.16 -5.47 14.86
C ARG A 74 -5.74 -4.03 15.20
N PRO A 75 -5.77 -3.62 16.47
CA PRO A 75 -5.11 -2.37 16.88
C PRO A 75 -3.65 -2.38 16.47
N VAL A 76 -3.10 -1.21 16.10
CA VAL A 76 -1.67 -1.12 15.78
C VAL A 76 -0.84 -1.64 16.96
N SER A 77 0.13 -2.51 16.67
CA SER A 77 1.02 -3.07 17.68
C SER A 77 1.85 -1.98 18.36
N GLU A 78 2.30 -2.23 19.60
CA GLU A 78 3.15 -1.26 20.32
C GLU A 78 4.41 -0.92 19.54
N VAL A 79 5.03 -1.92 18.91
CA VAL A 79 6.25 -1.77 18.11
C VAL A 79 6.02 -0.84 16.91
N ASN A 80 4.93 -1.05 16.16
CA ASN A 80 4.60 -0.18 15.03
C ASN A 80 4.21 1.23 15.50
N ARG A 81 3.46 1.35 16.61
CA ARG A 81 3.10 2.64 17.20
C ARG A 81 4.34 3.44 17.59
N ASP A 82 5.30 2.81 18.24
CA ASP A 82 6.53 3.46 18.70
C ASP A 82 7.44 3.82 17.51
N ALA A 83 7.50 2.97 16.47
CA ALA A 83 8.19 3.30 15.22
C ALA A 83 7.55 4.52 14.52
N ILE A 84 6.22 4.57 14.43
CA ILE A 84 5.49 5.71 13.87
C ILE A 84 5.74 6.98 14.69
N ALA A 85 5.68 6.90 16.02
CA ALA A 85 5.93 8.03 16.90
C ALA A 85 7.36 8.58 16.72
N THR A 86 8.35 7.69 16.60
CA THR A 86 9.74 8.11 16.41
C THR A 86 9.94 8.74 15.03
N PHE A 87 9.34 8.16 13.99
CA PHE A 87 9.34 8.75 12.64
C PHE A 87 8.66 10.13 12.63
N ALA A 88 7.54 10.30 13.35
CA ALA A 88 6.83 11.56 13.50
C ALA A 88 7.73 12.64 14.13
N GLN A 89 8.38 12.33 15.24
CA GLN A 89 9.26 13.29 15.94
C GLN A 89 10.42 13.77 15.07
N ALA A 90 10.95 12.89 14.21
CA ALA A 90 12.07 13.23 13.35
C ALA A 90 11.66 14.09 12.14
N LYS A 91 10.38 14.11 11.74
CA LYS A 91 9.95 14.57 10.41
C LYS A 91 8.74 15.49 10.36
N GLN A 92 7.91 15.47 11.39
CA GLN A 92 6.67 16.22 11.38
C GLN A 92 6.88 17.63 11.94
N PRO A 93 6.51 18.69 11.20
CA PRO A 93 6.44 20.03 11.77
C PRO A 93 5.49 20.03 12.98
N PRO A 94 5.81 20.74 14.08
CA PRO A 94 4.96 20.80 15.28
C PRO A 94 3.52 21.27 15.02
N SER A 95 3.28 21.92 13.88
CA SER A 95 1.99 22.44 13.44
C SER A 95 1.08 21.41 12.74
N GLN A 96 1.57 20.21 12.44
CA GLN A 96 0.74 19.17 11.80
C GLN A 96 0.08 18.24 12.83
N PRO A 97 -1.06 17.61 12.48
CA PRO A 97 -1.71 16.59 13.33
C PRO A 97 -0.80 15.40 13.54
N ASN A 98 -0.66 14.92 14.78
CA ASN A 98 0.23 13.81 15.12
C ASN A 98 -0.08 12.57 14.26
N ILE A 99 0.87 12.14 13.42
CA ILE A 99 0.62 11.02 12.50
C ILE A 99 0.24 9.73 13.23
N THR A 100 0.62 9.55 14.50
CA THR A 100 0.21 8.35 15.25
C THR A 100 -1.31 8.23 15.38
N GLU A 101 -2.04 9.36 15.37
CA GLU A 101 -3.51 9.37 15.42
C GLU A 101 -4.15 8.93 14.09
N LEU A 102 -3.39 8.99 12.99
CA LEU A 102 -3.83 8.52 11.69
C LEU A 102 -3.75 6.99 11.60
N PHE A 103 -2.85 6.35 12.34
CA PHE A 103 -2.62 4.91 12.27
C PHE A 103 -3.10 4.22 13.55
N THR A 104 -4.39 3.84 13.56
CA THR A 104 -5.03 3.22 14.74
C THR A 104 -5.27 1.72 14.59
N LYS A 105 -5.33 1.23 13.35
CA LYS A 105 -5.44 -0.19 13.03
C LYS A 105 -4.37 -0.62 12.04
N GLU A 106 -3.97 -1.87 12.16
CA GLU A 106 -3.20 -2.57 11.13
C GLU A 106 -4.02 -3.73 10.58
N PHE A 107 -3.84 -3.98 9.29
CA PHE A 107 -4.56 -4.99 8.53
C PHE A 107 -3.59 -6.06 8.07
N ARG A 108 -4.04 -7.32 8.04
CA ARG A 108 -3.19 -8.42 7.60
C ARG A 108 -3.29 -8.62 6.10
N PHE A 109 -2.13 -8.56 5.47
CA PHE A 109 -1.91 -8.88 4.08
C PHE A 109 -0.92 -10.04 3.96
N THR A 110 -0.92 -10.72 2.82
CA THR A 110 0.04 -11.78 2.54
C THR A 110 0.79 -11.50 1.24
N GLU A 111 2.12 -11.61 1.27
CA GLU A 111 2.99 -11.53 0.10
C GLU A 111 3.79 -12.84 0.01
N ALA A 112 3.66 -13.56 -1.11
CA ALA A 112 4.34 -14.85 -1.32
C ALA A 112 4.21 -15.86 -0.17
N GLY A 113 3.07 -15.86 0.54
CA GLY A 113 2.80 -16.74 1.68
C GLY A 113 3.34 -16.26 3.03
N LYS A 114 4.02 -15.11 3.09
CA LYS A 114 4.41 -14.44 4.34
C LYS A 114 3.34 -13.42 4.75
N ASP A 115 2.98 -13.44 6.03
CA ASP A 115 2.00 -12.52 6.64
C ASP A 115 2.66 -11.19 7.02
N TYR A 116 1.94 -10.10 6.74
CA TYR A 116 2.33 -8.73 7.07
C TYR A 116 1.18 -8.01 7.76
N TRP A 117 1.44 -7.43 8.93
CA TRP A 117 0.50 -6.55 9.63
C TRP A 117 0.87 -5.10 9.36
N LEU A 118 0.09 -4.44 8.52
CA LEU A 118 0.43 -3.12 7.99
C LEU A 118 -0.53 -2.06 8.55
N PRO A 119 0.00 -1.06 9.30
CA PRO A 119 -0.78 0.11 9.68
C PRO A 119 -1.39 0.82 8.47
N LEU A 120 -2.69 1.10 8.55
CA LEU A 120 -3.45 1.81 7.52
C LEU A 120 -3.99 3.12 8.07
N GLN A 121 -3.99 4.17 7.24
CA GLN A 121 -4.59 5.45 7.63
C GLN A 121 -6.08 5.28 7.94
N LYS A 122 -6.52 5.84 9.07
CA LYS A 122 -7.87 5.71 9.61
C LYS A 122 -8.95 6.12 8.60
N GLN A 123 -8.67 7.13 7.79
CA GLN A 123 -9.56 7.65 6.75
C GLN A 123 -9.85 6.63 5.65
N MET A 124 -8.92 5.70 5.41
CA MET A 124 -9.02 4.69 4.36
C MET A 124 -9.80 3.44 4.79
N ILE A 125 -9.92 3.21 6.10
CA ILE A 125 -10.54 2.01 6.66
C ILE A 125 -11.98 1.78 6.15
N PRO A 126 -12.87 2.79 6.08
CA PRO A 126 -14.22 2.60 5.56
C PRO A 126 -14.23 2.14 4.09
N PHE A 127 -13.32 2.67 3.27
CA PHE A 127 -13.19 2.29 1.85
C PHE A 127 -12.65 0.87 1.72
N LEU A 128 -11.60 0.54 2.47
CA LEU A 128 -11.04 -0.80 2.49
C LEU A 128 -12.09 -1.85 2.85
N ASN A 129 -12.89 -1.60 3.90
CA ASN A 129 -13.94 -2.53 4.32
C ASN A 129 -15.10 -2.66 3.32
N LYS A 130 -15.33 -1.63 2.50
CA LYS A 130 -16.40 -1.62 1.50
C LYS A 130 -15.96 -2.29 0.20
N GLU A 131 -14.71 -2.08 -0.20
CA GLU A 131 -14.21 -2.41 -1.53
C GLU A 131 -13.47 -3.75 -1.57
N LEU A 132 -12.87 -4.15 -0.45
CA LEU A 132 -12.08 -5.37 -0.38
C LEU A 132 -12.81 -6.49 0.37
N SER A 133 -12.74 -7.68 -0.19
CA SER A 133 -13.11 -8.96 0.41
C SER A 133 -11.87 -9.78 0.72
N LYS A 134 -11.99 -10.71 1.67
CA LYS A 134 -10.92 -11.66 1.97
C LYS A 134 -10.51 -12.42 0.70
N GLY A 135 -9.21 -12.48 0.46
CA GLY A 135 -8.60 -13.14 -0.70
C GLY A 135 -8.40 -12.23 -1.90
N ASP A 136 -8.92 -11.00 -1.89
CA ASP A 136 -8.68 -10.05 -2.98
C ASP A 136 -7.19 -9.74 -3.12
N SER A 137 -6.74 -9.66 -4.36
CA SER A 137 -5.42 -9.14 -4.71
C SER A 137 -5.48 -7.60 -4.71
N VAL A 138 -4.48 -6.98 -4.10
CA VAL A 138 -4.46 -5.55 -3.82
C VAL A 138 -3.07 -5.01 -4.13
N GLN A 139 -3.02 -3.91 -4.85
CA GLN A 139 -1.82 -3.09 -4.94
C GLN A 139 -1.82 -2.07 -3.80
N LEU A 140 -0.74 -2.00 -3.03
CA LEU A 140 -0.55 -1.02 -1.97
C LEU A 140 0.53 -0.01 -2.35
N LEU A 141 0.30 1.25 -2.02
CA LEU A 141 1.35 2.25 -1.87
C LEU A 141 1.74 2.28 -0.38
N ALA A 142 2.85 1.62 -0.06
CA ALA A 142 3.37 1.54 1.30
C ALA A 142 4.66 2.35 1.45
N LEU A 143 4.86 2.94 2.62
CA LEU A 143 6.06 3.68 2.97
C LEU A 143 6.80 2.92 4.06
N TRP A 144 7.97 2.36 3.75
CA TRP A 144 8.85 1.80 4.78
C TRP A 144 9.45 2.95 5.59
N ILE A 145 9.30 2.93 6.91
CA ILE A 145 9.78 4.02 7.79
C ILE A 145 10.97 3.62 8.67
N GLY A 146 11.21 2.32 8.83
CA GLY A 146 12.29 1.84 9.69
C GLY A 146 12.13 0.39 10.13
N TYR A 147 13.03 -0.03 11.01
CA TYR A 147 12.97 -1.29 11.72
C TYR A 147 13.24 -1.09 13.23
N ALA A 148 12.75 -2.03 14.03
CA ALA A 148 13.09 -2.16 15.44
C ALA A 148 13.30 -3.65 15.79
N HIS A 149 13.90 -3.92 16.95
CA HIS A 149 14.14 -5.28 17.46
C HIS A 149 13.33 -5.58 18.73
N PRO A 150 11.99 -5.66 18.67
CA PRO A 150 11.22 -6.10 19.83
C PRO A 150 11.62 -7.52 20.22
N GLN A 151 12.14 -7.69 21.43
CA GLN A 151 12.42 -9.01 22.01
C GLN A 151 13.34 -9.90 21.14
N GLY A 152 14.22 -9.30 20.32
CA GLY A 152 15.20 -9.99 19.49
C GLY A 152 14.73 -10.33 18.07
N GLU A 153 13.48 -10.08 17.71
CA GLU A 153 12.98 -10.25 16.34
C GLU A 153 12.98 -8.92 15.59
N VAL A 154 13.36 -8.91 14.31
CA VAL A 154 13.34 -7.70 13.49
C VAL A 154 11.91 -7.41 13.04
N ASN A 155 11.39 -6.24 13.40
CA ASN A 155 10.11 -5.73 12.92
C ASN A 155 10.36 -4.55 11.98
N HIS A 156 10.15 -4.75 10.67
CA HIS A 156 10.10 -3.66 9.70
C HIS A 156 8.71 -3.02 9.70
N THR A 157 8.66 -1.69 9.79
CA THR A 157 7.39 -0.95 9.81
C THR A 157 7.14 -0.30 8.46
N PHE A 158 6.00 -0.63 7.85
CA PHE A 158 5.51 -0.07 6.60
C PHE A 158 4.15 0.58 6.84
N LEU A 159 3.96 1.82 6.39
CA LEU A 159 2.69 2.53 6.49
C LEU A 159 1.96 2.48 5.16
N VAL A 160 0.72 2.01 5.14
CA VAL A 160 -0.10 2.02 3.92
C VAL A 160 -0.72 3.39 3.73
N ASN A 161 -0.37 4.03 2.62
CA ASN A 161 -0.83 5.36 2.25
C ASN A 161 -1.91 5.34 1.17
N GLU A 162 -1.92 4.31 0.31
CA GLU A 162 -2.99 4.10 -0.66
C GLU A 162 -3.17 2.60 -0.95
N PHE A 163 -4.37 2.19 -1.39
CA PHE A 163 -4.62 0.84 -1.89
C PHE A 163 -5.48 0.85 -3.16
N CYS A 164 -5.38 -0.21 -3.94
CA CYS A 164 -6.27 -0.45 -5.05
C CYS A 164 -6.48 -1.94 -5.27
N LYS A 165 -7.73 -2.34 -5.53
CA LYS A 165 -8.08 -3.72 -5.87
C LYS A 165 -7.68 -4.04 -7.31
N LEU A 166 -7.05 -5.21 -7.51
CA LEU A 166 -6.66 -5.76 -8.81
C LEU A 166 -7.73 -6.70 -9.38
#